data_AF-A0A1K1M0K0-F1
#
_entry.id   AF-A0A1K1M0K0-F1
#
_cell.length_a   1.000
_cell.length_b   1.000
_cell.length_c   1.000
_cell.angle_alpha   90.00
_cell.angle_beta   90.00
_cell.angle_gamma   90.00
#
_symmetry.space_group_name_H-M   'P 1'
#
loop_
_entity.id
_entity.type
_entity.pdbx_description
1 polymer ?
#
loop_
_entity_poly.entity_id
_entity_poly.type
_entity_poly.pdbx_seq_one_letter_code
_entity_poly.pdbx_strand_id
1 'polypeptide(L)'
;MADESKRCVICENIPLVTIHNPQEYFLCLDSFIRMVMHNDLEIVYQTCPLDKVYVDGKWYKRKIFHQFKCPACGSIYGMYCDVAEGGEIKMNDKVFIPEEYKNVSADT
;
A
#
# COMPACT_ATOMS: atom_id res chain seq x y z
N MET A 1 8.54 -11.86 26.86
CA MET A 1 9.25 -11.33 25.68
C MET A 1 8.35 -11.61 24.50
N ALA A 2 7.64 -10.60 24.01
CA ALA A 2 6.74 -10.76 22.87
C ALA A 2 7.60 -10.94 21.62
N ASP A 3 7.34 -11.99 20.84
CA ASP A 3 7.99 -12.26 19.57
C ASP A 3 7.61 -11.15 18.58
N GLU A 4 8.46 -10.11 18.48
CA GLU A 4 8.40 -9.15 17.40
C GLU A 4 8.71 -9.88 16.09
N SER A 5 7.70 -9.99 15.24
CA SER A 5 7.86 -10.09 13.78
C SER A 5 8.45 -11.40 13.24
N LYS A 6 7.68 -12.49 13.33
CA LYS A 6 7.64 -13.43 12.19
C LYS A 6 6.45 -13.10 11.31
N ARG A 7 6.73 -12.31 10.26
CA ARG A 7 5.82 -12.17 9.12
C ARG A 7 5.51 -13.58 8.60
N CYS A 8 4.26 -13.85 8.23
CA CYS A 8 3.94 -15.16 7.66
C CYS A 8 4.64 -15.36 6.31
N VAL A 9 4.68 -16.59 5.80
CA VAL A 9 5.35 -16.95 4.54
C VAL A 9 4.91 -16.06 3.36
N ILE A 10 3.62 -15.69 3.29
CA ILE A 10 3.12 -14.76 2.27
C ILE A 10 3.73 -13.36 2.48
N CYS A 11 3.63 -12.88 3.72
CA CYS A 11 4.10 -11.55 4.09
C CYS A 11 5.62 -11.38 3.93
N GLU A 12 6.43 -12.43 4.08
CA GLU A 12 7.88 -12.38 3.84
C GLU A 12 8.22 -11.92 2.41
N ASN A 13 7.32 -12.14 1.44
CA ASN A 13 7.50 -11.71 0.06
C ASN A 13 7.21 -10.22 -0.19
N ILE A 14 6.64 -9.51 0.78
CA ILE A 14 6.28 -8.09 0.62
C ILE A 14 7.49 -7.24 1.04
N PRO A 15 8.06 -6.43 0.14
CA PRO A 15 9.17 -5.55 0.48
C PRO A 15 8.70 -4.42 1.38
N LEU A 16 9.40 -4.18 2.49
CA LEU A 16 9.21 -2.99 3.32
C LEU A 16 10.33 -2.01 2.99
N VAL A 17 10.06 -1.09 2.07
CA VAL A 17 11.09 -0.28 1.42
C VAL A 17 10.64 1.16 1.22
N THR A 18 11.60 2.07 1.22
CA THR A 18 11.42 3.43 0.71
C THR A 18 11.44 3.39 -0.82
N ILE A 19 10.50 4.11 -1.43
CA ILE A 19 10.40 4.31 -2.87
C ILE A 19 11.00 5.68 -3.18
N HIS A 20 12.07 5.74 -3.96
CA HIS A 20 12.76 7.01 -4.23
C HIS A 20 12.25 7.69 -5.49
N ASN A 21 11.62 6.92 -6.38
CA ASN A 21 11.10 7.40 -7.65
C ASN A 21 9.87 6.57 -8.07
N PRO A 22 9.06 7.07 -9.00
CA PRO A 22 7.84 6.37 -9.41
C PRO A 22 8.09 5.04 -10.15
N GLN A 23 9.27 4.81 -10.71
CA GLN A 23 9.62 3.54 -11.35
C GLN A 23 9.73 2.41 -10.33
N GLU A 24 10.34 2.66 -9.16
CA GLU A 24 10.37 1.71 -8.04
C GLU A 24 8.95 1.35 -7.56
N TYR A 25 8.04 2.32 -7.59
CA TYR A 25 6.63 2.09 -7.29
C TYR A 25 6.00 1.08 -8.25
N PHE A 26 6.21 1.20 -9.57
CA PHE A 26 5.65 0.22 -10.53
C PHE A 26 6.19 -1.19 -10.32
N LEU A 27 7.49 -1.33 -10.08
CA LEU A 27 8.10 -2.65 -9.85
C LEU A 27 7.45 -3.35 -8.65
N CYS A 28 7.21 -2.60 -7.59
CA CYS A 28 6.48 -3.11 -6.44
C CYS A 28 5.01 -3.38 -6.78
N LEU A 29 4.34 -2.46 -7.48
CA LEU A 29 2.92 -2.54 -7.83
C LEU A 29 2.61 -3.83 -8.61
N ASP A 30 3.43 -4.18 -9.59
CA ASP A 30 3.29 -5.41 -10.36
C ASP A 30 3.34 -6.67 -9.48
N SER A 31 4.16 -6.64 -8.43
CA SER A 31 4.25 -7.74 -7.46
C SER A 31 3.00 -7.81 -6.60
N PHE A 32 2.50 -6.68 -6.12
CA PHE A 32 1.23 -6.62 -5.38
C PHE A 32 0.03 -7.03 -6.25
N ILE A 33 -0.02 -6.65 -7.53
CA ILE A 33 -1.06 -7.08 -8.47
C ILE A 33 -1.08 -8.61 -8.57
N ARG A 34 0.09 -9.25 -8.74
CA ARG A 34 0.19 -10.71 -8.77
C ARG A 34 -0.30 -11.33 -7.46
N MET A 35 0.13 -10.81 -6.31
CA MET A 35 -0.31 -11.31 -5.01
C MET A 35 -1.84 -11.20 -4.84
N VAL A 36 -2.45 -10.10 -5.29
CA VAL A 36 -3.92 -9.95 -5.28
C VAL A 36 -4.58 -10.96 -6.22
N MET A 37 -4.06 -11.15 -7.43
CA MET A 37 -4.61 -12.14 -8.38
C MET A 37 -4.54 -13.58 -7.87
N HIS A 38 -3.56 -13.89 -7.02
CA HIS A 38 -3.41 -15.20 -6.38
C HIS A 38 -4.18 -15.34 -5.05
N ASN A 39 -4.91 -14.31 -4.62
CA ASN A 39 -5.59 -14.23 -3.31
C ASN A 39 -4.63 -14.24 -2.10
N ASP A 40 -3.35 -13.93 -2.31
CA ASP A 40 -2.36 -13.76 -1.24
C ASP A 40 -2.56 -12.43 -0.48
N LEU A 41 -3.16 -11.44 -1.14
CA LEU A 41 -3.51 -10.14 -0.58
C LEU A 41 -4.90 -9.69 -1.02
N GLU A 42 -5.62 -9.05 -0.10
CA GLU A 42 -6.89 -8.38 -0.36
C GLU A 42 -6.67 -6.87 -0.38
N ILE A 43 -7.23 -6.17 -1.37
CA ILE A 43 -7.24 -4.70 -1.39
C ILE A 43 -8.30 -4.23 -0.40
N VAL A 44 -7.89 -3.52 0.65
CA VAL A 44 -8.80 -2.97 1.68
C VAL A 44 -9.04 -1.47 1.54
N TYR A 45 -8.14 -0.76 0.87
CA TYR A 45 -8.34 0.63 0.48
C TYR A 45 -7.52 0.96 -0.76
N GLN A 46 -8.03 1.81 -1.65
CA GLN A 46 -7.27 2.29 -2.80
C GLN A 46 -7.74 3.67 -3.26
N THR A 47 -6.81 4.57 -3.57
CA THR A 47 -7.12 5.87 -4.16
C THR A 47 -7.41 5.81 -5.66
N CYS A 48 -7.01 4.72 -6.30
CA CYS A 48 -7.24 4.41 -7.70
C CYS A 48 -7.20 2.88 -7.93
N PRO A 49 -7.75 2.37 -9.04
CA PRO A 49 -7.55 0.98 -9.42
C PRO A 49 -6.08 0.68 -9.74
N LEU A 50 -5.58 -0.51 -9.37
CA LEU A 50 -4.19 -0.92 -9.59
C LEU A 50 -3.79 -0.89 -11.08
N ASP A 51 -4.71 -1.27 -11.97
CA ASP A 51 -4.52 -1.30 -13.43
C ASP A 51 -4.59 0.10 -14.08
N LYS A 52 -4.96 1.13 -13.32
CA LYS A 52 -5.15 2.50 -13.82
C LYS A 52 -4.20 3.52 -13.19
N VAL A 53 -3.20 3.06 -12.43
CA VAL A 53 -2.19 3.93 -11.80
C VAL A 53 -1.52 4.82 -12.85
N TYR A 54 -1.22 4.28 -14.04
CA TYR A 54 -0.61 5.01 -15.14
C TYR A 54 -1.08 4.51 -16.49
N VAL A 55 -1.68 5.40 -17.26
CA VAL A 55 -2.29 5.10 -18.56
C VAL A 55 -1.94 6.23 -19.52
N ASP A 56 -1.57 5.89 -20.76
CA ASP A 56 -1.28 6.85 -21.83
C ASP A 56 -0.29 7.96 -21.43
N GLY A 57 0.76 7.60 -20.69
CA GLY A 57 1.78 8.54 -20.26
C GLY A 57 1.39 9.43 -19.07
N LYS A 58 0.25 9.15 -18.42
CA LYS A 58 -0.30 9.97 -17.34
C LYS A 58 -0.56 9.17 -16.08
N TRP A 59 -0.13 9.73 -14.96
CA TRP A 59 -0.45 9.24 -13.62
C TRP A 59 -1.90 9.52 -13.27
N TYR A 60 -2.54 8.60 -12.55
CA TYR A 60 -3.92 8.76 -12.10
C TYR A 60 -4.09 10.00 -11.21
N LYS A 61 -3.18 10.18 -10.24
CA LYS A 61 -3.09 11.31 -9.30
C LYS A 61 -1.62 11.51 -8.93
N ARG A 62 -1.29 12.70 -8.41
CA ARG A 62 0.05 12.96 -7.85
C ARG A 62 0.35 12.07 -6.65
N LYS A 63 -0.60 11.93 -5.73
CA LYS A 63 -0.48 11.08 -4.54
C LYS A 63 -1.37 9.86 -4.70
N ILE A 64 -0.76 8.69 -4.58
CA ILE A 64 -1.38 7.39 -4.79
C ILE A 64 -1.17 6.57 -3.53
N PHE A 65 -2.23 5.95 -3.04
CA PHE A 65 -2.19 5.09 -1.88
C PHE A 65 -3.06 3.86 -2.09
N HIS A 66 -2.47 2.69 -1.85
CA HIS A 66 -3.16 1.41 -1.81
C HIS A 66 -2.85 0.74 -0.49
N GLN A 67 -3.84 0.06 0.05
CA GLN A 67 -3.70 -0.71 1.27
C GLN A 67 -4.18 -2.12 1.05
N PHE A 68 -3.39 -3.05 1.55
CA PHE A 68 -3.58 -4.49 1.38
C PHE A 68 -3.65 -5.16 2.73
N LYS A 69 -4.42 -6.24 2.82
CA LYS A 69 -4.50 -7.09 3.99
C LYS A 69 -4.11 -8.51 3.60
N CYS A 70 -3.22 -9.12 4.37
CA CYS A 70 -2.94 -10.55 4.24
C CYS A 70 -4.08 -11.34 4.90
N PRO A 71 -4.83 -12.18 4.16
CA PRO A 71 -5.91 -12.99 4.75
C PRO A 71 -5.36 -14.07 5.69
N ALA A 72 -4.12 -14.52 5.50
CA ALA A 72 -3.51 -15.58 6.30
C ALA A 72 -3.13 -15.15 7.73
N CYS A 73 -2.63 -13.92 7.91
CA CYS A 73 -2.20 -13.44 9.24
C CYS A 73 -2.84 -12.12 9.68
N GLY A 74 -3.68 -11.51 8.83
CA GLY A 74 -4.36 -10.26 9.12
C GLY A 74 -3.51 -8.99 9.02
N SER A 75 -2.20 -9.11 8.75
CA SER A 75 -1.30 -7.95 8.64
C SER A 75 -1.72 -7.02 7.51
N ILE A 76 -1.56 -5.72 7.75
CA ILE A 76 -2.00 -4.66 6.84
C ILE A 76 -0.76 -3.95 6.31
N TYR A 77 -0.74 -3.71 5.00
CA TYR A 77 0.37 -3.08 4.29
C TYR A 77 -0.13 -1.85 3.55
N GLY A 78 0.50 -0.71 3.78
CA GLY A 78 0.29 0.52 3.02
C GLY A 78 1.37 0.68 1.97
N MET A 79 0.97 0.99 0.74
CA MET A 79 1.85 1.34 -0.36
C MET A 79 1.50 2.75 -0.84
N TYR A 80 2.37 3.70 -0.54
CA TYR A 80 2.22 5.12 -0.86
C TYR A 80 3.25 5.55 -1.90
N CYS A 81 2.84 6.42 -2.82
CA CYS A 81 3.75 7.16 -3.69
C CYS A 81 3.20 8.55 -4.02
N ASP A 82 4.02 9.56 -3.78
CA ASP A 82 3.97 10.84 -4.47
C ASP A 82 4.85 10.77 -5.72
N VAL A 83 4.26 11.01 -6.89
CA VAL A 83 4.94 10.92 -8.18
C VAL A 83 6.16 11.87 -8.28
N ALA A 84 6.20 12.94 -7.47
CA ALA A 84 7.32 13.88 -7.45
C ALA A 84 8.37 13.59 -6.36
N GLU A 85 7.98 12.93 -5.27
CA GLU A 85 8.78 12.83 -4.04
C GLU A 85 9.11 11.39 -3.63
N GLY A 86 8.57 10.39 -4.34
CA GLY A 86 8.70 8.99 -3.96
C GLY A 86 7.66 8.59 -2.90
N GLY A 87 7.96 7.59 -2.08
CA GLY A 87 7.04 7.07 -1.10
C GLY A 87 7.60 5.89 -0.31
N GLU A 88 6.74 4.98 0.09
CA GLU A 88 7.13 3.84 0.93
C GLU A 88 6.13 2.70 0.88
N ILE A 89 6.61 1.51 1.23
CA ILE A 89 5.80 0.35 1.57
C ILE A 89 6.09 0.00 3.03
N LYS A 90 5.06 -0.01 3.85
CA LYS A 90 5.18 -0.32 5.27
C LYS A 90 4.01 -1.14 5.80
N MET A 91 4.20 -1.71 6.98
CA MET A 91 3.11 -2.29 7.75
C MET A 91 2.32 -1.18 8.46
N ASN A 92 1.00 -1.31 8.47
CA ASN A 92 0.10 -0.41 9.17
C ASN A 92 -0.57 -1.17 10.33
N ASP A 93 -0.83 -0.47 11.43
CA ASP A 93 -1.52 -1.04 12.59
C ASP A 93 -3.01 -1.28 12.33
N LYS A 94 -3.61 -0.50 11.42
CA LYS A 94 -5.03 -0.57 11.08
C LYS A 94 -5.31 -0.24 9.62
N VAL A 95 -6.51 -0.64 9.18
CA VAL A 95 -7.05 -0.26 7.88
C VAL A 95 -7.28 1.26 7.89
N PHE A 96 -6.92 1.92 6.79
CA PHE A 96 -7.19 3.33 6.61
C PHE A 96 -8.69 3.53 6.35
N ILE A 97 -9.34 4.28 7.24
CA ILE A 97 -10.75 4.64 7.13
C ILE A 97 -10.81 6.16 6.97
N PRO A 98 -11.10 6.69 5.77
CA PRO A 98 -11.08 8.14 5.52
C PRO A 98 -11.93 8.95 6.51
N GLU A 99 -13.06 8.39 6.95
CA GLU A 99 -14.01 9.01 7.87
C GLU A 99 -13.41 9.32 9.23
N GLU A 100 -12.47 8.50 9.71
CA GLU A 100 -11.77 8.73 10.98
C GLU A 100 -10.90 9.99 10.96
N TYR A 101 -10.55 10.49 9.77
CA TYR A 101 -9.70 11.65 9.57
C TYR A 101 -10.48 12.90 9.11
N LYS A 102 -11.78 12.77 8.79
CA LYS A 102 -12.63 13.90 8.36
C LYS A 102 -12.97 14.88 9.50
N ASN A 103 -12.72 14.50 10.75
CA ASN A 103 -13.00 15.33 11.94
C ASN A 103 -11.75 16.00 12.54
N VAL A 104 -10.62 16.04 11.84
CA VAL A 104 -9.47 16.88 12.26
C VAL A 104 -9.60 18.28 11.64
N SER A 105 -10.76 18.90 11.78
CA SER A 105 -10.94 20.33 11.54
C SER A 105 -10.99 21.04 12.88
N ALA A 106 -9.85 21.61 13.25
CA ALA A 106 -9.69 22.74 14.17
C ALA A 106 -10.33 22.59 15.57
N ASP A 107 -9.60 21.97 16.50
CA ASP A 107 -9.65 22.39 17.90
C ASP A 107 -8.43 23.30 18.18
N THR A 108 -8.73 24.60 18.18
CA THR A 108 -8.07 25.78 18.80
C THR A 108 -6.62 26.12 18.44
#